data_AF-A0A1Q4F8P3-F1
#
_entry.id   AF-A0A1Q4F8P3-F1
#
_cell.length_a   1.000
_cell.length_b   1.000
_cell.length_c   1.000
_cell.angle_alpha   90.00
_cell.angle_beta   90.00
_cell.angle_gamma   90.00
#
_symmetry.space_group_name_H-M   'P 1'
#
loop_
_entity.id
_entity.type
_entity.pdbx_description
1 polymer ?
#
loop_
_entity_poly.entity_id
_entity_poly.type
_entity_poly.pdbx_seq_one_letter_code
_entity_poly.pdbx_strand_id
1 'polypeptide(L)'
;MRAYFKLILTILILLVCYQSQAGIGLGDWICTTPGKNEINNFSGPTLYLQNGEQLEGLNNWFFYRSNVIGQLYNNKYFVVNETSFRIDTFRTKEEWLNFRRKNNLNPKVWTRWFGTDWQSPFDDLGFYLFMTFYISIPLILLFLWLCYKAIRHEKFNIRKPYTVIVTLIITIVLINYLLGQFPQSI
;
A
#
# COMPACT_ATOMS: atom_id res chain seq x y z
N MET A 1 16.10 3.81 34.52
CA MET A 1 16.06 4.19 33.08
C MET A 1 16.30 3.03 32.09
N ARG A 2 17.19 2.05 32.37
CA ARG A 2 17.45 0.91 31.46
C ARG A 2 16.31 -0.12 31.36
N ALA A 3 15.50 -0.31 32.40
CA ALA A 3 14.38 -1.26 32.41
C ALA A 3 13.21 -0.83 31.51
N TYR A 4 12.84 0.46 31.57
CA TYR A 4 11.75 1.03 30.76
C TYR A 4 12.02 0.97 29.25
N PHE A 5 13.28 1.11 28.83
CA PHE A 5 13.64 1.02 27.42
C PHE A 5 13.44 -0.40 26.84
N LYS A 6 13.80 -1.44 27.61
CA LYS A 6 13.56 -2.83 27.21
C LYS A 6 12.06 -3.11 27.10
N LEU A 7 11.28 -2.64 28.07
CA LEU A 7 9.82 -2.79 28.06
C LEU A 7 9.17 -2.09 26.84
N ILE A 8 9.57 -0.85 26.55
CA ILE A 8 9.07 -0.09 25.39
C ILE A 8 9.43 -0.80 24.08
N LEU A 9 10.66 -1.31 23.95
CA LEU A 9 11.09 -2.05 22.77
C LEU A 9 10.32 -3.37 22.61
N THR A 10 10.08 -4.11 23.71
CA THR A 10 9.26 -5.33 23.71
C THR A 10 7.82 -5.03 23.31
N ILE A 11 7.22 -3.95 23.82
CA ILE A 11 5.87 -3.52 23.45
C ILE A 11 5.82 -3.13 21.97
N LEU A 12 6.81 -2.41 21.45
CA LEU A 12 6.91 -2.07 20.03
C LEU A 12 7.02 -3.32 19.15
N ILE A 13 7.84 -4.30 19.53
CA ILE A 13 7.97 -5.58 18.82
C ILE A 13 6.65 -6.35 18.85
N LEU A 14 5.98 -6.42 20.01
CA LEU A 14 4.67 -7.07 20.13
C LEU A 14 3.57 -6.36 19.33
N LEU A 15 3.60 -5.04 19.24
CA LEU A 15 2.67 -4.25 18.41
C LEU A 15 2.90 -4.47 16.91
N VAL A 16 4.15 -4.68 16.48
CA VAL A 16 4.49 -5.08 15.10
C VAL A 16 4.04 -6.51 14.82
N CYS A 17 4.21 -7.43 15.78
CA CYS A 17 3.76 -8.82 15.65
C CYS A 17 2.23 -8.98 15.74
N TYR A 18 1.49 -8.08 16.39
CA TYR A 18 0.03 -8.14 16.52
C TYR A 18 -0.70 -7.97 15.17
N GLN A 19 -0.03 -7.42 14.16
CA GLN A 19 -0.58 -7.23 12.82
C GLN A 19 -0.53 -8.51 11.96
N SER A 20 -0.08 -9.66 12.49
CA SER A 20 -0.11 -10.92 11.74
C SER A 20 -1.55 -11.44 11.60
N GLN A 21 -2.23 -10.97 10.55
CA GLN A 21 -3.51 -11.52 10.15
C GLN A 21 -3.34 -12.97 9.70
N ALA A 22 -4.30 -13.82 10.07
CA ALA A 22 -4.37 -15.20 9.57
C ALA A 22 -4.70 -15.16 8.07
N GLY A 23 -3.70 -15.40 7.23
CA GLY A 23 -3.88 -15.54 5.79
C GLY A 23 -4.63 -16.82 5.46
N ILE A 24 -5.74 -16.68 4.73
CA ILE A 24 -6.30 -17.77 3.93
C ILE A 24 -5.35 -17.86 2.73
N GLY A 25 -4.47 -18.86 2.66
CA GLY A 25 -3.47 -18.95 1.58
C GLY A 25 -2.32 -17.92 1.66
N LEU A 26 -1.10 -18.32 1.27
CA LEU A 26 0.09 -17.46 1.33
C LEU A 26 0.08 -16.29 0.32
N GLY A 27 -0.94 -16.21 -0.54
CA GLY A 27 -1.06 -15.18 -1.56
C GLY A 27 -2.44 -14.55 -1.64
N ASP A 28 -3.38 -14.93 -0.77
CA ASP A 28 -4.69 -14.26 -0.79
C ASP A 28 -4.65 -13.01 0.07
N TRP A 29 -5.30 -11.97 -0.43
CA TRP A 29 -5.39 -10.67 0.20
C TRP A 29 -6.80 -10.13 0.03
N ILE A 30 -7.20 -9.28 0.98
CA ILE A 30 -8.41 -8.47 0.92
C ILE A 30 -7.99 -7.03 1.22
N CYS A 31 -8.42 -6.10 0.37
CA CYS A 31 -8.19 -4.68 0.56
C CYS A 31 -9.52 -3.93 0.52
N THR A 32 -9.70 -3.01 1.46
CA THR A 32 -10.83 -2.06 1.42
C THR A 32 -10.48 -0.85 0.55
N THR A 33 -11.33 -0.51 -0.41
CA THR A 33 -11.17 0.67 -1.26
C THR A 33 -11.47 1.96 -0.48
N PRO A 34 -11.09 3.15 -0.98
CA PRO A 34 -11.46 4.41 -0.34
C PRO A 34 -12.97 4.62 -0.18
N GLY A 35 -13.77 4.06 -1.09
CA GLY A 35 -15.23 4.05 -1.00
C GLY A 35 -15.82 2.95 -0.11
N LYS A 36 -14.99 2.24 0.67
CA LYS A 36 -15.39 1.14 1.57
C LYS A 36 -15.96 -0.10 0.86
N ASN A 37 -15.63 -0.28 -0.41
CA ASN A 37 -15.84 -1.55 -1.14
C ASN A 37 -14.66 -2.48 -0.87
N GLU A 38 -14.73 -3.74 -1.31
CA GLU A 38 -13.66 -4.71 -1.08
C GLU A 38 -13.08 -5.19 -2.40
N ILE A 39 -11.76 -5.36 -2.46
CA ILE A 39 -11.09 -6.08 -3.55
C ILE A 39 -10.36 -7.26 -2.91
N ASN A 40 -10.55 -8.46 -3.44
CA ASN A 40 -9.80 -9.64 -3.02
C ASN A 40 -9.39 -10.48 -4.22
N ASN A 41 -8.52 -11.47 -4.02
CA ASN A 41 -8.01 -12.34 -5.08
C ASN A 41 -8.26 -13.84 -4.87
N PHE A 42 -9.19 -14.23 -3.99
CA PHE A 42 -9.49 -15.64 -3.66
C PHE A 42 -9.79 -16.54 -4.87
N SER A 43 -10.38 -15.97 -5.92
CA SER A 43 -10.64 -16.66 -7.20
C SER A 43 -10.17 -15.82 -8.39
N GLY A 44 -9.17 -14.96 -8.15
CA GLY A 44 -8.74 -13.89 -9.04
C GLY A 44 -9.20 -12.52 -8.56
N PRO A 45 -8.49 -11.43 -8.92
CA PRO A 45 -8.80 -10.08 -8.47
C PRO A 45 -10.24 -9.65 -8.82
N THR A 46 -11.05 -9.42 -7.79
CA THR A 46 -12.48 -9.11 -7.91
C THR A 46 -12.85 -7.96 -6.98
N LEU A 47 -13.58 -6.97 -7.51
CA LEU A 47 -14.15 -5.86 -6.73
C LEU A 47 -15.58 -6.21 -6.31
N TYR A 48 -15.84 -6.21 -5.01
CA TYR A 48 -17.13 -6.42 -4.38
C TYR A 48 -17.67 -5.08 -3.88
N LEU A 49 -18.84 -4.69 -4.40
CA LEU A 49 -19.52 -3.47 -4.01
C LEU A 49 -20.47 -3.73 -2.84
N GLN A 50 -20.70 -2.69 -2.02
CA GLN A 50 -21.58 -2.80 -0.86
C GLN A 50 -23.04 -3.12 -1.22
N ASN A 51 -23.47 -2.87 -2.46
CA ASN A 51 -24.80 -3.24 -2.95
C ASN A 51 -24.91 -4.72 -3.39
N GLY A 52 -23.82 -5.50 -3.28
CA GLY A 52 -23.76 -6.91 -3.68
C GLY A 52 -23.37 -7.13 -5.15
N GLU A 53 -23.21 -6.08 -5.95
CA GLU A 53 -22.63 -6.24 -7.29
C GLU A 53 -21.13 -6.55 -7.19
N GLN A 54 -20.61 -7.27 -8.19
CA GLN A 54 -19.20 -7.59 -8.26
C GLN A 54 -18.64 -7.39 -9.68
N LEU A 55 -17.35 -7.05 -9.74
CA LEU A 55 -16.59 -6.93 -10.98
C LEU A 55 -15.34 -7.79 -10.91
N GLU A 56 -15.39 -8.91 -11.63
CA GLU A 56 -14.32 -9.90 -11.68
C GLU A 56 -13.25 -9.59 -12.73
N GLY A 57 -12.08 -10.19 -12.55
CA GLY A 57 -11.00 -10.18 -13.54
C GLY A 57 -10.30 -8.84 -13.68
N LEU A 58 -10.14 -8.12 -12.55
CA LEU A 58 -9.35 -6.90 -12.50
C LEU A 58 -7.90 -7.22 -12.88
N ASN A 59 -7.35 -6.48 -13.83
CA ASN A 59 -5.93 -6.59 -14.21
C ASN A 59 -5.14 -5.44 -13.57
N ASN A 60 -5.53 -4.20 -13.88
CA ASN A 60 -4.92 -3.02 -13.29
C ASN A 60 -5.99 -1.97 -12.98
N TRP A 61 -5.89 -1.29 -11.84
CA TRP A 61 -6.83 -0.25 -11.44
C TRP A 61 -6.12 0.92 -10.75
N PHE A 62 -6.83 2.04 -10.60
CA PHE A 62 -6.44 3.16 -9.77
C PHE A 62 -7.68 3.81 -9.17
N PHE A 63 -7.50 4.51 -8.05
CA PHE A 63 -8.59 5.24 -7.38
C PHE A 63 -8.52 6.72 -7.75
N TYR A 64 -9.65 7.32 -8.13
CA TYR A 64 -9.72 8.75 -8.38
C TYR A 64 -11.13 9.28 -8.19
N ARG A 65 -11.29 10.33 -7.36
CA ARG A 65 -12.57 11.01 -7.11
C ARG A 65 -13.75 10.07 -6.82
N SER A 66 -13.59 9.17 -5.85
CA SER A 66 -14.62 8.15 -5.49
C SER A 66 -14.98 7.19 -6.63
N ASN A 67 -14.05 6.95 -7.55
CA ASN A 67 -14.19 5.94 -8.58
C ASN A 67 -13.00 4.97 -8.56
N VAL A 68 -13.28 3.70 -8.83
CA VAL A 68 -12.28 2.69 -9.20
C VAL A 68 -12.24 2.62 -10.73
N ILE A 69 -11.09 2.88 -11.32
CA ILE A 69 -10.97 3.01 -12.77
C ILE A 69 -9.85 2.08 -13.23
N GLY A 70 -10.08 1.31 -14.29
CA GLY A 70 -9.07 0.32 -14.67
C GLY A 70 -9.32 -0.49 -15.92
N GLN A 71 -8.59 -1.59 -15.99
CA GLN A 71 -8.56 -2.59 -17.06
C GLN A 71 -8.86 -3.97 -16.48
N LEU A 72 -9.57 -4.78 -17.25
CA LEU A 72 -9.82 -6.20 -17.00
C LEU A 72 -8.87 -7.05 -17.86
N TYR A 73 -8.67 -8.33 -17.53
CA TYR A 73 -7.76 -9.23 -18.26
C TYR A 73 -8.07 -9.37 -19.76
N ASN A 74 -9.32 -9.18 -20.18
CA ASN A 74 -9.76 -9.33 -21.57
C ASN A 74 -9.62 -8.05 -22.43
N ASN A 75 -8.65 -7.18 -22.12
CA ASN A 75 -8.48 -5.86 -22.75
C ASN A 75 -9.73 -4.97 -22.71
N LYS A 76 -10.64 -5.24 -21.77
CA LYS A 76 -11.80 -4.39 -21.47
C LYS A 76 -11.42 -3.37 -20.42
N TYR A 77 -12.16 -2.28 -20.36
CA TYR A 77 -11.92 -1.20 -19.42
C TYR A 77 -13.16 -0.98 -18.57
N PHE A 78 -12.98 -0.38 -17.41
CA PHE A 78 -14.09 -0.08 -16.52
C PHE A 78 -13.91 1.25 -15.78
N VAL A 79 -15.04 1.77 -15.33
CA VAL A 79 -15.17 2.81 -14.32
C VAL A 79 -16.27 2.38 -13.36
N VAL A 80 -15.94 2.26 -12.08
CA VAL A 80 -16.91 2.00 -11.02
C VAL A 80 -17.04 3.23 -10.15
N ASN A 81 -18.24 3.80 -10.07
CA ASN A 81 -18.54 4.87 -9.12
C ASN A 81 -18.86 4.25 -7.77
N GLU A 82 -17.99 4.48 -6.79
CA GLU A 82 -18.09 3.86 -5.47
C GLU A 82 -19.23 4.42 -4.61
N THR A 83 -19.73 5.61 -4.94
CA THR A 83 -20.82 6.27 -4.20
C THR A 83 -22.19 5.84 -4.73
N SER A 84 -22.32 5.68 -6.06
CA SER A 84 -23.58 5.26 -6.68
C SER A 84 -23.63 3.75 -6.97
N PHE A 85 -22.56 3.02 -6.66
CA PHE A 85 -22.36 1.60 -6.99
C PHE A 85 -22.60 1.26 -8.46
N ARG A 86 -22.30 2.20 -9.37
CA ARG A 86 -22.52 2.02 -10.81
C ARG A 86 -21.27 1.49 -11.46
N ILE A 87 -21.41 0.40 -12.24
CA ILE A 87 -20.33 -0.19 -13.03
C ILE A 87 -20.54 0.15 -14.51
N ASP A 88 -19.62 0.93 -15.09
CA ASP A 88 -19.56 1.18 -16.54
C ASP A 88 -18.38 0.40 -17.13
N THR A 89 -18.64 -0.44 -18.15
CA THR A 89 -17.60 -1.21 -18.86
C THR A 89 -17.51 -0.79 -20.31
N PHE A 90 -16.30 -0.88 -20.87
CA PHE A 90 -15.99 -0.42 -22.22
C PHE A 90 -15.19 -1.49 -22.97
N ARG A 91 -15.52 -1.67 -24.25
CA ARG A 91 -14.84 -2.67 -25.10
C ARG A 91 -13.54 -2.15 -25.67
N THR A 92 -13.46 -0.84 -25.88
CA THR A 92 -12.29 -0.20 -26.48
C THR A 92 -11.68 0.84 -25.54
N LYS A 93 -10.36 1.04 -25.68
CA LYS A 93 -9.63 2.07 -24.93
C LYS A 93 -10.14 3.48 -25.24
N GLU A 94 -10.56 3.71 -26.48
CA GLU A 94 -11.02 5.01 -26.95
C GLU A 94 -12.35 5.41 -26.29
N GLU A 95 -13.33 4.51 -26.25
CA GLU A 95 -14.60 4.71 -25.52
C GLU A 95 -14.35 5.06 -24.06
N TRP A 96 -13.46 4.31 -23.40
CA TRP A 96 -13.10 4.51 -22.01
C TRP A 96 -12.41 5.86 -21.77
N LEU A 97 -11.45 6.25 -22.62
CA LEU A 97 -10.77 7.54 -22.52
C LEU A 97 -11.73 8.71 -22.77
N ASN A 98 -12.64 8.57 -23.73
CA ASN A 98 -13.66 9.59 -24.02
C ASN A 98 -14.64 9.74 -22.84
N PHE A 99 -15.08 8.63 -22.25
CA PHE A 99 -15.91 8.65 -21.04
C PHE A 99 -15.17 9.33 -19.87
N ARG A 100 -13.90 8.98 -19.63
CA ARG A 100 -13.10 9.61 -18.57
C ARG A 100 -12.91 11.11 -18.80
N ARG A 101 -12.66 11.53 -20.04
CA ARG A 101 -12.53 12.95 -20.39
C ARG A 101 -13.84 13.70 -20.13
N LYS A 102 -14.97 13.17 -20.60
CA LYS A 102 -16.30 13.76 -20.43
C LYS A 102 -16.69 13.92 -18.96
N ASN A 103 -16.28 12.98 -18.11
CA ASN A 103 -16.60 12.97 -16.69
C ASN A 103 -15.48 13.54 -15.79
N ASN A 104 -14.43 14.16 -16.35
CA ASN A 104 -13.30 14.70 -15.59
C ASN A 104 -12.60 13.67 -14.68
N LEU A 105 -12.45 12.44 -15.14
CA LEU A 105 -11.84 11.30 -14.44
C LEU A 105 -10.38 11.03 -14.87
N ASN A 106 -9.69 12.08 -15.30
CA ASN A 106 -8.26 12.04 -15.60
C ASN A 106 -7.50 12.71 -14.45
N PRO A 107 -6.68 11.98 -13.68
CA PRO A 107 -5.75 12.57 -12.71
C PRO A 107 -4.85 13.60 -13.39
N LYS A 108 -4.54 14.70 -12.69
CA LYS A 108 -3.83 15.84 -13.29
C LYS A 108 -2.32 15.72 -13.17
N VAL A 109 -1.86 15.12 -12.08
CA VAL A 109 -0.45 15.09 -11.69
C VAL A 109 0.09 13.69 -11.84
N TRP A 110 -0.60 12.69 -11.29
CA TRP A 110 -0.11 11.33 -11.24
C TRP A 110 -1.24 10.31 -11.16
N THR A 111 -1.16 9.29 -12.01
CA THR A 111 -2.01 8.09 -11.93
C THR A 111 -1.22 6.96 -11.29
N ARG A 112 -1.70 6.48 -10.15
CA ARG A 112 -1.09 5.35 -9.44
C ARG A 112 -1.84 4.07 -9.76
N TRP A 113 -1.22 3.23 -10.58
CA TRP A 113 -1.77 1.94 -10.97
C TRP A 113 -1.45 0.87 -9.93
N PHE A 114 -2.42 -0.02 -9.70
CA PHE A 114 -2.35 -1.20 -8.86
C PHE A 114 -2.71 -2.41 -9.70
N GLY A 115 -2.04 -3.54 -9.49
CA GLY A 115 -2.42 -4.84 -10.07
C GLY A 115 -2.51 -5.96 -9.03
N THR A 116 -2.22 -5.65 -7.76
CA THR A 116 -2.14 -6.56 -6.62
C THR A 116 -2.54 -5.82 -5.34
N ASP A 117 -2.37 -6.46 -4.18
CA ASP A 117 -2.47 -5.83 -2.87
C ASP A 117 -1.64 -4.52 -2.83
N TRP A 118 -2.33 -3.40 -2.63
CA TRP A 118 -1.70 -2.08 -2.48
C TRP A 118 -1.63 -1.60 -1.03
N GLN A 119 -2.35 -2.27 -0.12
CA GLN A 119 -2.34 -1.95 1.31
C GLN A 119 -1.13 -2.59 1.99
N SER A 120 -0.63 -3.70 1.45
CA SER A 120 0.55 -4.38 1.96
C SER A 120 1.70 -4.47 0.94
N PRO A 121 2.27 -3.33 0.50
CA PRO A 121 3.47 -3.34 -0.35
C PRO A 121 4.68 -3.96 0.36
N PHE A 122 4.58 -4.18 1.67
CA PHE A 122 5.62 -4.74 2.51
C PHE A 122 5.37 -6.20 2.89
N ASP A 123 4.28 -6.86 2.49
CA ASP A 123 4.17 -8.31 2.76
C ASP A 123 5.19 -9.08 1.92
N ASP A 124 5.36 -8.71 0.66
CA ASP A 124 6.42 -9.27 -0.19
C ASP A 124 7.82 -8.90 0.32
N LEU A 125 8.02 -7.64 0.76
CA LEU A 125 9.30 -7.21 1.31
C LEU A 125 9.57 -7.85 2.67
N GLY A 126 8.56 -8.01 3.51
CA GLY A 126 8.62 -8.61 4.83
C GLY A 126 8.90 -10.10 4.73
N PHE A 127 8.24 -10.79 3.81
CA PHE A 127 8.54 -12.18 3.45
C PHE A 127 9.95 -12.31 2.86
N TYR A 128 10.39 -11.39 1.99
CA TYR A 128 11.75 -11.37 1.46
C TYR A 128 12.80 -11.09 2.54
N LEU A 129 12.55 -10.14 3.46
CA LEU A 129 13.40 -9.83 4.60
C LEU A 129 13.42 -10.97 5.63
N PHE A 130 12.31 -11.70 5.75
CA PHE A 130 12.21 -12.92 6.55
C PHE A 130 12.95 -14.08 5.90
N MET A 131 12.87 -14.27 4.59
CA MET A 131 13.65 -15.29 3.88
C MET A 131 15.15 -14.96 3.86
N THR A 132 15.49 -13.66 3.89
CA THR A 132 16.86 -13.16 4.05
C THR A 132 17.22 -12.88 5.52
N PHE A 133 16.55 -13.55 6.48
CA PHE A 133 16.66 -13.36 7.94
C PHE A 133 18.08 -13.07 8.46
N TYR A 134 19.06 -13.79 7.93
CA TYR A 134 20.48 -13.68 8.33
C TYR A 134 21.12 -12.34 7.96
N ILE A 135 20.61 -11.63 6.94
CA ILE A 135 21.07 -10.33 6.47
C ILE A 135 20.25 -9.20 7.09
N SER A 136 18.95 -9.42 7.30
CA SER A 136 18.03 -8.42 7.82
C SER A 136 18.26 -8.14 9.32
N ILE A 137 18.58 -9.15 10.15
CA ILE A 137 18.88 -8.94 11.57
C ILE A 137 20.09 -8.01 11.79
N PRO A 138 21.27 -8.24 11.18
CA PRO A 138 22.41 -7.32 11.32
C PRO A 138 22.09 -5.89 10.89
N LEU A 139 21.30 -5.71 9.82
CA LEU A 139 20.89 -4.38 9.33
C LEU A 139 19.94 -3.67 10.30
N ILE A 140 18.96 -4.39 10.87
CA ILE A 140 18.04 -3.85 11.88
C ILE A 140 18.83 -3.46 13.14
N LEU A 141 19.75 -4.31 13.60
CA LEU A 141 20.60 -4.01 14.76
C LEU A 141 21.51 -2.80 14.50
N LEU A 142 22.08 -2.68 13.30
CA LEU A 142 22.85 -1.52 12.88
C LEU A 142 22.00 -0.25 12.86
N PHE A 143 20.79 -0.31 12.29
CA PHE A 143 19.86 0.81 12.26
C PHE A 143 19.45 1.26 13.68
N LEU A 144 19.08 0.32 14.55
CA LEU A 144 18.74 0.61 15.95
C LEU A 144 19.93 1.22 16.70
N TRP A 145 21.15 0.75 16.43
CA TRP A 145 22.37 1.31 17.01
C TRP A 145 22.65 2.74 16.53
N LEU A 146 22.45 3.02 15.23
CA LEU A 146 22.56 4.37 14.67
C LEU A 146 21.53 5.32 15.27
N CYS A 147 20.27 4.89 15.40
CA CYS A 147 19.21 5.64 16.07
C CYS A 147 19.54 5.89 17.55
N TYR A 148 20.02 4.88 18.27
CA TYR A 148 20.44 5.02 19.67
C TYR A 148 21.57 6.06 19.82
N LYS A 149 22.59 6.00 18.96
CA LYS A 149 23.69 6.98 18.98
C LYS A 149 23.20 8.39 18.67
N ALA A 150 22.34 8.54 17.65
CA ALA A 150 21.76 9.83 17.28
C ALA A 150 20.95 10.46 18.43
N ILE A 151 20.24 9.64 19.23
CA ILE A 151 19.43 10.12 20.37
C ILE A 151 20.29 10.43 21.61
N ARG A 152 21.32 9.61 21.90
CA ARG A 152 22.04 9.66 23.19
C ARG A 152 23.27 10.57 23.22
N HIS A 153 23.98 10.70 22.11
CA HIS A 153 25.36 11.19 22.17
C HIS A 153 25.63 12.48 21.40
N GLU A 154 24.67 13.02 20.65
CA GLU A 154 24.91 14.24 19.87
C GLU A 154 23.70 15.18 19.86
N LYS A 155 23.97 16.49 19.92
CA LYS A 155 23.00 17.49 19.46
C LYS A 155 22.72 17.17 18.00
N PHE A 156 21.47 16.88 17.64
CA PHE A 156 21.04 16.44 16.32
C PHE A 156 21.72 17.25 15.21
N ASN A 157 22.74 16.69 14.57
CA ASN A 157 23.54 17.38 13.57
C ASN A 157 23.31 16.77 12.19
N ILE A 158 22.43 17.41 11.42
CA ILE A 158 22.02 16.98 10.07
C ILE A 158 23.21 16.96 9.10
N ARG A 159 24.33 17.62 9.40
CA ARG A 159 25.52 17.63 8.53
C ARG A 159 26.25 16.29 8.49
N LYS A 160 25.97 15.37 9.42
CA LYS A 160 26.64 14.06 9.45
C LYS A 160 25.98 13.08 8.48
N PRO A 161 26.77 12.33 7.69
CA PRO A 161 26.24 11.50 6.61
C PRO A 161 25.30 10.41 7.12
N TYR A 162 25.56 9.77 8.26
CA TYR A 162 24.68 8.75 8.81
C TYR A 162 23.31 9.32 9.25
N THR A 163 23.25 10.56 9.74
CA THR A 163 21.99 11.20 10.10
C THR A 163 21.15 11.46 8.86
N VAL A 164 21.77 11.95 7.78
CA VAL A 164 21.10 12.13 6.48
C VAL A 164 20.55 10.81 5.95
N ILE A 165 21.36 9.75 5.96
CA ILE A 165 20.95 8.42 5.47
C ILE A 165 19.76 7.89 6.29
N VAL A 166 19.82 7.93 7.62
CA VAL A 166 18.74 7.47 8.50
C VAL A 166 17.47 8.27 8.27
N THR A 167 17.56 9.60 8.19
CA THR A 167 16.40 10.47 7.92
C THR A 167 15.81 10.18 6.55
N LEU A 168 16.63 9.95 5.52
CA LEU A 168 16.16 9.62 4.18
C LEU A 168 15.43 8.28 4.16
N ILE A 169 15.96 7.25 4.82
CA ILE A 169 15.29 5.94 4.96
C ILE A 169 13.93 6.10 5.66
N ILE A 170 13.90 6.80 6.81
CA ILE A 170 12.64 7.04 7.55
C ILE A 170 11.64 7.80 6.68
N THR A 171 12.10 8.81 5.93
CA THR A 171 11.25 9.60 5.04
C THR A 171 10.66 8.74 3.92
N ILE A 172 11.47 7.88 3.30
CA ILE A 172 10.99 6.95 2.27
C ILE A 172 9.97 5.98 2.85
N VAL A 173 10.22 5.39 4.01
CA VAL A 173 9.28 4.50 4.69
C VAL A 173 7.97 5.22 5.01
N LEU A 174 8.04 6.46 5.53
CA LEU A 174 6.88 7.27 5.83
C LEU A 174 6.09 7.64 4.57
N ILE A 175 6.76 8.03 3.49
CA ILE A 175 6.11 8.31 2.20
C ILE A 175 5.39 7.06 1.70
N ASN A 176 6.03 5.89 1.73
CA ASN A 176 5.40 4.64 1.30
C ASN A 176 4.20 4.28 2.18
N TYR A 177 4.31 4.44 3.50
CA TYR A 177 3.20 4.23 4.42
C TYR A 177 2.01 5.17 4.10
N LEU A 178 2.28 6.47 3.95
CA LEU A 178 1.26 7.46 3.58
C LEU A 178 0.62 7.13 2.23
N LEU A 179 1.42 6.71 1.25
CA LEU A 179 0.90 6.26 -0.04
C LEU A 179 -0.01 5.02 0.13
N GLY A 180 0.33 4.05 0.99
CA GLY A 180 -0.55 2.92 1.28
C GLY A 180 -1.90 3.35 1.89
N GLN A 181 -1.87 4.29 2.84
CA GLN A 181 -3.08 4.81 3.50
C GLN A 181 -3.95 5.68 2.58
N PHE A 182 -3.32 6.38 1.63
CA PHE A 182 -4.00 7.26 0.67
C PHE A 182 -3.75 6.77 -0.77
N PRO A 183 -4.43 5.72 -1.22
CA PRO A 183 -4.17 5.10 -2.53
C PRO A 183 -4.74 5.91 -3.70
N GLN A 184 -5.34 7.07 -3.46
CA GLN A 184 -5.96 7.92 -4.48
C GLN A 184 -4.90 8.60 -5.36
N SER A 185 -5.18 8.60 -6.67
CA SER A 185 -4.42 9.36 -7.67
C SER A 185 -4.71 10.86 -7.55
N ILE A 186 -3.80 11.69 -8.08
CA ILE A 186 -3.82 13.17 -7.98
C ILE A 186 -3.96 13.78 -9.37
#